data_AF-A0A3D6EG00-F1
#
_entry.id   AF-A0A3D6EG00-F1
#
_cell.length_a   1.000
_cell.length_b   1.000
_cell.length_c   1.000
_cell.angle_alpha   90.00
_cell.angle_beta   90.00
_cell.angle_gamma   90.00
#
_symmetry.space_group_name_H-M   'P 1'
#
loop_
_entity.id
_entity.type
_entity.pdbx_description
1 polymer ?
#
loop_
_entity_poly.entity_id
_entity_poly.type
_entity_poly.pdbx_seq_one_letter_code
_entity_poly.pdbx_strand_id
1 'polypeptide(L)'
;MNSEQGLTLGFDQGVPNVEYILIVCGKNMHGESFAYEVKSTTEVPKGSAEYERYMGEWTVTSTASSTTWADYDQHPVSFDIKIEPFRVDSIYNVYGWGVTKFTDVYPMKMYFEDGKLTAWTGAHHGSVIYYGYPYTDGINYNIALNSFMQAEDGSYNVYMASGEKVGEAEYAEGGFEMQGVTSKDYPDIKCVGFDFCLSMGGQGWSKIFIAPEVVRPELVIKNGDETYAPYIIGPFKFTRKSTTEATTSRTISLNKKLLERNECLPVKLMVDKKAIESEPVASGIYKIGR
;
A
#
# COMPACT_ATOMS: atom_id res chain seq x y z
N MET A 1 17.25 17.18 -40.62
CA MET A 1 16.01 16.48 -40.23
C MET A 1 15.29 17.35 -39.22
N ASN A 2 14.39 18.23 -39.69
CA ASN A 2 13.45 18.95 -38.83
C ASN A 2 12.08 18.50 -39.32
N SER A 3 11.35 17.67 -38.58
CA SER A 3 9.96 17.39 -38.93
C SER A 3 9.12 18.62 -38.56
N GLU A 4 8.24 19.06 -39.46
CA GLU A 4 7.28 20.15 -39.20
C GLU A 4 6.30 19.82 -38.06
N GLN A 5 6.22 18.55 -37.65
CA GLN A 5 5.28 18.05 -36.65
C GLN A 5 5.81 18.14 -35.20
N GLY A 6 7.07 18.52 -34.99
CA GLY A 6 7.66 18.57 -33.64
C GLY A 6 7.76 17.20 -32.96
N LEU A 7 7.94 17.21 -31.64
CA LEU A 7 7.97 16.01 -30.77
C LEU A 7 6.69 16.00 -29.94
N THR A 8 5.86 14.96 -30.10
CA THR A 8 4.70 14.72 -29.24
C THR A 8 5.04 13.64 -28.22
N LEU A 9 4.89 13.95 -26.93
CA LEU A 9 5.00 13.00 -25.83
C LEU A 9 3.61 12.76 -25.24
N GLY A 10 3.16 11.51 -25.22
CA GLY A 10 1.94 11.11 -24.54
C GLY A 10 2.23 10.76 -23.08
N PHE A 11 1.38 11.25 -22.17
CA PHE A 11 1.43 10.91 -20.74
C PHE A 11 0.02 10.61 -20.25
N ASP A 12 -0.27 9.33 -19.97
CA ASP A 12 -1.58 8.82 -19.58
C ASP A 12 -1.68 8.44 -18.09
N GLN A 13 -0.59 8.60 -17.34
CA GLN A 13 -0.50 8.33 -15.90
C GLN A 13 -0.61 9.60 -15.04
N GLY A 14 -1.25 10.66 -15.57
CA GLY A 14 -1.45 11.91 -14.85
C GLY A 14 -2.34 11.70 -13.62
N VAL A 15 -1.82 12.07 -12.44
CA VAL A 15 -2.59 12.16 -11.21
C VAL A 15 -3.50 13.39 -11.32
N PRO A 16 -4.80 13.29 -11.03
CA PRO A 16 -5.73 14.43 -11.08
C PRO A 16 -5.32 15.55 -10.12
N ASN A 17 -5.71 16.79 -10.43
CA ASN A 17 -5.37 17.99 -9.66
C ASN A 17 -3.86 18.18 -9.41
N VAL A 18 -3.02 17.78 -10.38
CA VAL A 18 -1.57 17.94 -10.34
C VAL A 18 -1.10 18.70 -11.56
N GLU A 19 -0.13 19.59 -11.34
CA GLU A 19 0.60 20.27 -12.39
C GLU A 19 1.83 19.45 -12.78
N TYR A 20 1.96 19.15 -14.07
CA TYR A 20 3.10 18.49 -14.67
C TYR A 20 3.88 19.49 -15.52
N ILE A 21 5.20 19.49 -15.34
CA ILE A 21 6.12 20.32 -16.11
C ILE A 21 7.00 19.39 -16.95
N LEU A 22 6.90 19.52 -18.27
CA LEU A 22 7.85 18.90 -19.19
C LEU A 22 8.97 19.90 -19.47
N ILE A 23 10.22 19.52 -19.24
CA ILE A 23 11.41 20.31 -19.60
C ILE A 23 12.19 19.53 -20.66
N VAL A 24 12.40 20.14 -21.83
CA VAL A 24 13.19 19.59 -22.93
C VAL A 24 14.46 20.41 -23.07
N CYS A 25 15.62 19.74 -22.98
CA CYS A 25 16.92 20.34 -23.28
C CYS A 25 17.43 19.87 -24.65
N GLY A 26 17.82 20.82 -25.50
CA GLY A 26 18.48 20.58 -26.78
C GLY A 26 19.88 21.17 -26.78
N LYS A 27 20.90 20.34 -26.99
CA LYS A 27 22.29 20.76 -27.15
C LYS A 27 22.77 20.55 -28.58
N ASN A 28 23.35 21.58 -29.18
CA ASN A 28 23.96 21.52 -30.50
C ASN A 28 25.30 22.28 -30.52
N MET A 29 25.93 22.36 -31.69
CA MET A 29 27.21 23.06 -31.88
C MET A 29 27.18 24.57 -31.58
N HIS A 30 25.98 25.16 -31.42
CA HIS A 30 25.76 26.57 -31.11
C HIS A 30 25.40 26.81 -29.63
N GLY A 31 25.36 25.75 -28.81
CA GLY A 31 25.08 25.85 -27.39
C GLY A 31 23.96 24.94 -26.92
N GLU A 32 23.46 25.25 -25.72
CA GLU A 32 22.39 24.52 -25.05
C GLU A 32 21.14 25.41 -24.96
N SER A 33 19.98 24.81 -25.16
CA SER A 33 18.68 25.49 -25.17
C SER A 33 17.65 24.67 -24.42
N PHE A 34 16.72 25.35 -23.76
CA PHE A 34 15.66 24.73 -22.95
C PHE A 34 14.29 25.20 -23.44
N ALA A 35 13.34 24.28 -23.51
CA ALA A 35 11.91 24.57 -23.66
C ALA A 35 11.15 23.88 -22.54
N TYR A 36 10.08 24.49 -22.05
CA TYR A 36 9.20 23.85 -21.07
C TYR A 36 7.73 24.07 -21.41
N GLU A 37 6.90 23.10 -21.02
CA GLU A 37 5.44 23.16 -21.12
C GLU A 37 4.86 22.76 -19.76
N VAL A 38 3.87 23.51 -19.29
CA VAL A 38 3.14 23.24 -18.06
C VAL A 38 1.73 22.78 -18.40
N LYS A 39 1.30 21.64 -17.85
CA LYS A 39 -0.07 21.13 -17.97
C LYS A 39 -0.62 20.74 -16.61
N SER A 40 -1.81 21.22 -16.28
CA SER A 40 -2.56 20.80 -15.11
C SER A 40 -3.57 19.72 -15.51
N THR A 41 -3.63 18.63 -14.75
CA THR A 41 -4.70 17.64 -14.91
C THR A 41 -6.01 18.17 -14.32
N THR A 42 -7.14 17.73 -14.87
CA THR A 42 -8.47 18.08 -14.37
C THR A 42 -8.75 17.43 -13.02
N GLU A 43 -9.86 17.82 -12.38
CA GLU A 43 -10.36 17.15 -11.19
C GLU A 43 -10.60 15.65 -11.44
N VAL A 44 -10.50 14.86 -10.36
CA VAL A 44 -10.83 13.44 -10.41
C VAL A 44 -12.30 13.31 -10.84
N PRO A 45 -12.62 12.59 -11.92
CA PRO A 45 -14.01 12.39 -12.30
C PRO A 45 -14.74 11.58 -11.21
N LYS A 46 -16.04 11.81 -11.06
CA LYS A 46 -16.86 11.03 -10.12
C LYS A 46 -17.01 9.59 -10.63
N GLY A 47 -16.88 8.61 -9.75
CA GLY A 47 -17.11 7.21 -10.08
C GLY A 47 -18.57 6.77 -10.01
N SER A 48 -18.77 5.48 -10.24
CA SER A 48 -20.05 4.80 -10.01
C SER A 48 -20.49 4.92 -8.55
N ALA A 49 -21.81 4.83 -8.33
CA ALA A 49 -22.37 4.88 -6.98
C ALA A 49 -21.89 3.74 -6.07
N GLU A 50 -21.43 2.61 -6.63
CA GLU A 50 -20.88 1.49 -5.86
C GLU A 50 -19.43 1.75 -5.44
N TYR A 51 -18.61 2.28 -6.35
CA TYR A 51 -17.24 2.69 -6.07
C TYR A 51 -17.17 3.80 -4.99
N GLU A 52 -18.03 4.81 -5.11
CA GLU A 52 -18.07 5.96 -4.20
C GLU A 52 -18.44 5.58 -2.75
N ARG A 53 -19.12 4.44 -2.52
CA ARG A 53 -19.52 3.99 -1.18
C ARG A 53 -18.32 3.70 -0.27
N TYR A 54 -17.23 3.19 -0.84
CA TYR A 54 -16.03 2.87 -0.07
C TYR A 54 -15.18 4.11 0.26
N MET A 55 -15.32 5.21 -0.48
CA MET A 55 -14.53 6.42 -0.24
C MET A 55 -14.80 7.05 1.12
N GLY A 56 -13.79 7.73 1.69
CA GLY A 56 -13.91 8.49 2.92
C GLY A 56 -13.12 7.88 4.07
N GLU A 57 -13.46 8.32 5.28
CA GLU A 57 -12.75 7.95 6.50
C GLU A 57 -13.47 6.84 7.26
N TRP A 58 -12.69 5.86 7.68
CA TRP A 58 -13.17 4.67 8.36
C TRP A 58 -12.28 4.36 9.54
N THR A 59 -12.87 3.92 10.64
CA THR A 59 -12.16 3.21 11.70
C THR A 59 -12.24 1.73 11.37
N VAL A 60 -11.09 1.10 11.18
CA VAL A 60 -10.93 -0.33 10.97
C VAL A 60 -10.61 -0.97 12.30
N THR A 61 -11.28 -2.07 12.64
CA THR A 61 -11.02 -2.84 13.86
C THR A 61 -10.77 -4.29 13.49
N SER A 62 -9.61 -4.82 13.87
CA SER A 62 -9.30 -6.25 13.74
C SER A 62 -10.10 -7.07 14.75
N THR A 63 -10.30 -8.35 14.49
CA THR A 63 -10.93 -9.26 15.46
C THR A 63 -9.99 -9.57 16.61
N ALA A 64 -8.70 -9.72 16.31
CA ALA A 64 -7.65 -9.98 17.29
C ALA A 64 -6.31 -9.42 16.82
N SER A 65 -5.28 -9.60 17.63
CA SER A 65 -3.89 -9.38 17.28
C SER A 65 -3.03 -10.47 17.90
N SER A 66 -1.90 -10.76 17.27
CA SER A 66 -0.87 -11.67 17.79
C SER A 66 0.47 -10.95 17.88
N THR A 67 1.41 -11.49 18.65
CA THR A 67 2.78 -10.97 18.71
C THR A 67 3.77 -12.07 19.10
N THR A 68 5.06 -11.75 19.15
CA THR A 68 6.12 -12.68 19.56
C THR A 68 6.21 -12.88 21.08
N TRP A 69 5.41 -12.17 21.86
CA TRP A 69 5.25 -12.43 23.29
C TRP A 69 4.25 -13.58 23.51
N ALA A 70 4.74 -14.72 24.00
CA ALA A 70 3.97 -15.95 24.12
C ALA A 70 2.71 -15.84 24.99
N ASP A 71 2.76 -15.03 26.06
CA ASP A 71 1.64 -14.85 27.00
C ASP A 71 0.78 -13.62 26.69
N TYR A 72 0.92 -13.05 25.49
CA TYR A 72 0.12 -11.90 25.09
C TYR A 72 -1.37 -12.26 25.00
N ASP A 73 -2.18 -11.51 25.73
CA ASP A 73 -3.64 -11.59 25.64
C ASP A 73 -4.09 -11.00 24.30
N GLN A 74 -4.55 -11.86 23.39
CA GLN A 74 -4.95 -11.44 22.05
C GLN A 74 -6.20 -10.57 22.10
N HIS A 75 -6.07 -9.31 21.70
CA HIS A 75 -7.20 -8.38 21.67
C HIS A 75 -7.31 -7.64 20.33
N PRO A 76 -8.50 -7.12 19.99
CA PRO A 76 -8.71 -6.23 18.85
C PRO A 76 -7.73 -5.06 18.82
N VAL A 77 -7.39 -4.62 17.61
CA VAL A 77 -6.65 -3.38 17.35
C VAL A 77 -7.47 -2.53 16.40
N SER A 78 -7.62 -1.24 16.72
CA SER A 78 -8.31 -0.28 15.89
C SER A 78 -7.35 0.77 15.33
N PHE A 79 -7.54 1.14 14.06
CA PHE A 79 -6.80 2.20 13.40
C PHE A 79 -7.69 2.90 12.38
N ASP A 80 -7.35 4.15 12.06
CA ASP A 80 -8.12 4.95 11.12
C ASP A 80 -7.49 4.95 9.74
N ILE A 81 -8.34 4.81 8.72
CA ILE A 81 -7.95 4.87 7.31
C ILE A 81 -8.71 5.97 6.58
N LYS A 82 -8.12 6.40 5.45
CA LYS A 82 -8.78 7.25 4.46
C LYS A 82 -8.67 6.61 3.09
N ILE A 83 -9.83 6.32 2.49
CA ILE A 83 -9.96 5.76 1.15
C ILE A 83 -10.23 6.91 0.17
N GLU A 84 -9.32 7.08 -0.79
CA GLU A 84 -9.38 8.11 -1.83
C GLU A 84 -9.33 7.46 -3.22
N PRO A 85 -9.87 8.11 -4.26
CA PRO A 85 -9.73 7.62 -5.61
C PRO A 85 -8.26 7.61 -6.05
N PHE A 86 -7.85 6.52 -6.72
CA PHE A 86 -6.61 6.49 -7.50
C PHE A 86 -6.92 6.35 -8.99
N ARG A 87 -7.65 5.30 -9.36
CA ARG A 87 -8.26 5.12 -10.68
C ARG A 87 -9.74 4.88 -10.47
N VAL A 88 -10.55 5.81 -10.93
CA VAL A 88 -12.01 5.79 -10.76
C VAL A 88 -12.59 4.46 -11.25
N ASP A 89 -13.52 3.90 -10.49
CA ASP A 89 -14.15 2.59 -10.74
C ASP A 89 -13.19 1.40 -10.82
N SER A 90 -11.98 1.51 -10.26
CA SER A 90 -10.99 0.44 -10.35
C SER A 90 -10.04 0.33 -9.16
N ILE A 91 -9.46 1.43 -8.70
CA ILE A 91 -8.38 1.41 -7.68
C ILE A 91 -8.55 2.58 -6.72
N TYR A 92 -8.29 2.33 -5.44
CA TYR A 92 -8.23 3.31 -4.37
C TYR A 92 -6.80 3.49 -3.86
N ASN A 93 -6.51 4.70 -3.38
CA ASN A 93 -5.47 4.96 -2.40
C ASN A 93 -6.05 4.77 -1.01
N VAL A 94 -5.45 3.89 -0.21
CA VAL A 94 -5.83 3.66 1.18
C VAL A 94 -4.69 4.08 2.08
N TYR A 95 -4.86 5.21 2.74
CA TYR A 95 -3.92 5.70 3.74
C TYR A 95 -4.29 5.22 5.12
N GLY A 96 -3.31 5.08 5.99
CA GLY A 96 -3.53 4.74 7.40
C GLY A 96 -3.72 3.24 7.67
N TRP A 97 -3.61 2.39 6.66
CA TRP A 97 -3.83 0.95 6.82
C TRP A 97 -2.80 0.31 7.76
N GLY A 98 -3.30 -0.49 8.70
CA GLY A 98 -2.51 -1.39 9.51
C GLY A 98 -1.79 -0.71 10.68
N VAL A 99 -0.93 -1.48 11.33
CA VAL A 99 -0.21 -1.04 12.54
C VAL A 99 1.08 -0.33 12.23
N THR A 100 1.58 -0.44 11.00
CA THR A 100 2.81 0.23 10.60
C THR A 100 2.56 1.67 10.16
N LYS A 101 3.57 2.52 10.34
CA LYS A 101 3.50 3.96 10.05
C LYS A 101 3.65 4.32 8.56
N PHE A 102 3.98 3.36 7.70
CA PHE A 102 4.34 3.64 6.30
C PHE A 102 3.16 4.13 5.48
N THR A 103 1.98 3.58 5.74
CA THR A 103 0.73 3.88 5.02
C THR A 103 0.19 5.28 5.31
N ASP A 104 0.83 6.01 6.23
CA ASP A 104 0.55 7.42 6.45
C ASP A 104 1.14 8.33 5.36
N VAL A 105 2.18 7.86 4.67
CA VAL A 105 2.89 8.59 3.63
C VAL A 105 2.71 7.89 2.27
N TYR A 106 2.81 6.56 2.24
CA TYR A 106 2.74 5.77 1.02
C TYR A 106 1.45 4.93 1.02
N PRO A 107 0.43 5.29 0.22
CA PRO A 107 -0.87 4.64 0.31
C PRO A 107 -0.79 3.17 -0.12
N MET A 108 -1.55 2.32 0.56
CA MET A 108 -1.88 0.99 0.06
C MET A 108 -2.78 1.12 -1.17
N LYS A 109 -2.61 0.22 -2.15
CA LYS A 109 -3.57 0.05 -3.24
C LYS A 109 -4.60 -1.01 -2.85
N MET A 110 -5.87 -0.64 -2.89
CA MET A 110 -7.00 -1.57 -2.87
C MET A 110 -7.79 -1.42 -4.16
N TYR A 111 -8.44 -2.49 -4.59
CA TYR A 111 -9.09 -2.56 -5.90
C TYR A 111 -10.61 -2.63 -5.73
N PHE A 112 -11.32 -2.11 -6.72
CA PHE A 112 -12.76 -2.27 -6.87
C PHE A 112 -13.01 -3.32 -7.94
N GLU A 113 -13.42 -4.51 -7.51
CA GLU A 113 -13.57 -5.68 -8.37
C GLU A 113 -14.90 -6.36 -8.02
N ASP A 114 -15.75 -6.58 -9.03
CA ASP A 114 -17.03 -7.26 -8.86
C ASP A 114 -17.92 -6.67 -7.74
N GLY A 115 -17.93 -5.34 -7.60
CA GLY A 115 -18.69 -4.63 -6.56
C GLY A 115 -18.03 -4.64 -5.17
N LYS A 116 -16.88 -5.28 -5.02
CA LYS A 116 -16.17 -5.47 -3.74
C LYS A 116 -14.91 -4.62 -3.65
N LEU A 117 -14.56 -4.26 -2.41
CA LEU A 117 -13.23 -3.74 -2.09
C LEU A 117 -12.28 -4.92 -1.86
N THR A 118 -11.20 -5.01 -2.63
CA THR A 118 -10.24 -6.13 -2.56
C THR A 118 -8.82 -5.67 -2.26
N ALA A 119 -8.10 -6.50 -1.52
CA ALA A 119 -6.69 -6.32 -1.18
C ALA A 119 -5.87 -7.46 -1.78
N TRP A 120 -4.70 -7.13 -2.32
CA TRP A 120 -3.83 -8.06 -3.04
C TRP A 120 -2.38 -7.94 -2.59
N THR A 121 -1.66 -9.07 -2.58
CA THR A 121 -0.21 -9.14 -2.28
C THR A 121 0.60 -9.53 -3.52
N GLY A 122 1.93 -9.44 -3.45
CA GLY A 122 2.85 -9.85 -4.51
C GLY A 122 3.11 -8.81 -5.62
N ALA A 123 4.01 -9.15 -6.56
CA ALA A 123 4.55 -8.22 -7.57
C ALA A 123 3.50 -7.68 -8.55
N HIS A 124 2.46 -8.45 -8.88
CA HIS A 124 1.47 -8.08 -9.89
C HIS A 124 0.58 -6.89 -9.49
N HIS A 125 0.47 -6.55 -8.21
CA HIS A 125 -0.50 -5.55 -7.71
C HIS A 125 0.12 -4.42 -6.86
N GLY A 126 1.44 -4.19 -6.95
CA GLY A 126 2.06 -3.07 -6.25
C GLY A 126 2.05 -3.19 -4.72
N SER A 127 2.27 -4.41 -4.21
CA SER A 127 2.34 -4.68 -2.76
C SER A 127 3.52 -4.01 -2.07
N VAL A 128 4.57 -3.62 -2.81
CA VAL A 128 5.71 -2.87 -2.28
C VAL A 128 5.44 -1.37 -2.38
N ILE A 129 5.45 -0.68 -1.23
CA ILE A 129 5.23 0.77 -1.16
C ILE A 129 6.51 1.57 -0.94
N TYR A 130 7.60 0.90 -0.52
CA TYR A 130 8.91 1.51 -0.35
C TYR A 130 10.01 0.48 -0.57
N TYR A 131 11.06 0.85 -1.30
CA TYR A 131 12.21 -0.01 -1.56
C TYR A 131 13.43 0.45 -0.77
N GLY A 132 14.11 -0.50 -0.13
CA GLY A 132 15.41 -0.26 0.52
C GLY A 132 15.34 0.57 1.79
N TYR A 133 14.32 0.35 2.63
CA TYR A 133 14.20 0.96 3.96
C TYR A 133 15.38 0.55 4.85
N PRO A 134 16.21 1.52 5.29
CA PRO A 134 17.34 1.21 6.16
C PRO A 134 16.82 0.80 7.54
N TYR A 135 17.20 -0.40 7.99
CA TYR A 135 16.83 -0.93 9.30
C TYR A 135 18.04 -1.02 10.24
N THR A 136 17.78 -1.11 11.55
CA THR A 136 18.78 -1.02 12.61
C THR A 136 19.80 -2.16 12.62
N ASP A 137 19.50 -3.28 11.97
CA ASP A 137 20.45 -4.37 11.76
C ASP A 137 21.44 -4.14 10.59
N GLY A 138 21.40 -2.96 9.96
CA GLY A 138 22.27 -2.58 8.86
C GLY A 138 21.83 -3.11 7.49
N ILE A 139 20.66 -3.76 7.41
CA ILE A 139 20.10 -4.28 6.16
C ILE A 139 18.99 -3.36 5.66
N ASN A 140 18.90 -3.21 4.35
CA ASN A 140 17.83 -2.48 3.69
C ASN A 140 16.67 -3.44 3.33
N TYR A 141 15.47 -3.15 3.82
CA TYR A 141 14.27 -3.96 3.60
C TYR A 141 13.29 -3.28 2.65
N ASN A 142 12.54 -4.03 1.88
CA ASN A 142 11.36 -3.48 1.21
C ASN A 142 10.21 -3.40 2.21
N ILE A 143 9.35 -2.40 2.07
CA ILE A 143 8.09 -2.31 2.80
C ILE A 143 7.01 -2.89 1.90
N ALA A 144 6.60 -4.11 2.19
CA ALA A 144 5.69 -4.88 1.36
C ALA A 144 4.47 -5.37 2.14
N LEU A 145 3.31 -5.37 1.49
CA LEU A 145 2.11 -5.98 2.04
C LEU A 145 2.28 -7.50 2.03
N ASN A 146 2.08 -8.12 3.20
CA ASN A 146 2.13 -9.56 3.38
C ASN A 146 0.86 -10.05 4.07
N SER A 147 0.44 -11.28 3.78
CA SER A 147 -0.66 -11.92 4.48
C SER A 147 -0.17 -12.65 5.71
N PHE A 148 -1.07 -12.85 6.65
CA PHE A 148 -0.91 -13.69 7.81
C PHE A 148 -1.83 -14.89 7.65
N MET A 149 -1.34 -16.06 8.02
CA MET A 149 -2.09 -17.31 8.01
C MET A 149 -2.00 -17.95 9.39
N GLN A 150 -3.02 -18.73 9.75
CA GLN A 150 -2.97 -19.55 10.94
C GLN A 150 -2.44 -20.94 10.58
N ALA A 151 -1.47 -21.43 11.35
CA ALA A 151 -0.97 -22.79 11.27
C ALA A 151 -1.90 -23.77 11.99
N GLU A 152 -1.72 -25.07 11.75
CA GLU A 152 -2.48 -26.14 12.40
C GLU A 152 -2.31 -26.14 13.93
N ASP A 153 -1.16 -25.70 14.44
CA ASP A 153 -0.86 -25.59 15.87
C ASP A 153 -1.48 -24.32 16.52
N GLY A 154 -2.23 -23.53 15.74
CA GLY A 154 -2.86 -22.28 16.16
C GLY A 154 -1.93 -21.07 16.11
N SER A 155 -0.63 -21.24 15.83
CA SER A 155 0.30 -20.12 15.66
C SER A 155 0.01 -19.33 14.38
N TYR A 156 0.49 -18.10 14.31
CA TYR A 156 0.37 -17.28 13.10
C TYR A 156 1.70 -17.24 12.35
N ASN A 157 1.63 -17.29 11.02
CA ASN A 157 2.77 -17.18 10.12
C ASN A 157 2.53 -16.03 9.13
N VAL A 158 3.60 -15.41 8.67
CA VAL A 158 3.55 -14.51 7.51
C VAL A 158 3.64 -15.35 6.25
N TYR A 159 2.77 -15.08 5.30
CA TYR A 159 2.72 -15.71 4.01
C TYR A 159 2.90 -14.63 2.94
N MET A 160 3.78 -14.91 1.97
CA MET A 160 3.98 -14.05 0.81
C MET A 160 3.65 -14.87 -0.44
N ALA A 161 2.65 -14.42 -1.18
CA ALA A 161 2.26 -15.03 -2.44
C ALA A 161 2.59 -14.10 -3.62
N SER A 162 2.89 -14.68 -4.77
CA SER A 162 3.12 -13.92 -6.00
C SER A 162 1.79 -13.55 -6.66
N GLY A 163 1.09 -12.56 -6.10
CA GLY A 163 -0.11 -12.00 -6.75
C GLY A 163 -1.42 -12.61 -6.27
N GLU A 164 -1.63 -12.76 -4.96
CA GLU A 164 -2.88 -13.32 -4.42
C GLU A 164 -3.77 -12.30 -3.73
N LYS A 165 -5.08 -12.52 -3.86
CA LYS A 165 -6.11 -11.79 -3.14
C LYS A 165 -6.06 -12.24 -1.68
N VAL A 166 -5.94 -11.28 -0.78
CA VAL A 166 -5.80 -11.52 0.66
C VAL A 166 -6.99 -11.01 1.46
N GLY A 167 -7.76 -10.09 0.90
CA GLY A 167 -8.96 -9.55 1.53
C GLY A 167 -10.03 -9.19 0.51
N GLU A 168 -11.29 -9.41 0.88
CA GLU A 168 -12.44 -8.88 0.14
C GLU A 168 -13.53 -8.40 1.09
N ALA A 169 -14.19 -7.31 0.72
CA ALA A 169 -15.29 -6.74 1.46
C ALA A 169 -16.44 -6.38 0.53
N GLU A 170 -17.66 -6.74 0.93
CA GLU A 170 -18.88 -6.25 0.32
C GLU A 170 -19.44 -5.11 1.17
N TYR A 171 -19.80 -4.00 0.52
CA TYR A 171 -20.32 -2.85 1.21
C TYR A 171 -21.67 -3.15 1.87
N ALA A 172 -21.82 -2.76 3.14
CA ALA A 172 -23.10 -2.62 3.80
C ALA A 172 -23.24 -1.20 4.37
N GLU A 173 -24.47 -0.70 4.39
CA GLU A 173 -24.76 0.65 4.88
C GLU A 173 -24.42 0.77 6.37
N GLY A 174 -23.64 1.80 6.73
CA GLY A 174 -23.18 2.04 8.11
C GLY A 174 -21.87 1.34 8.50
N GLY A 175 -21.44 0.32 7.76
CA GLY A 175 -20.18 -0.39 8.00
C GLY A 175 -20.13 -1.73 7.29
N PHE A 176 -18.93 -2.21 6.99
CA PHE A 176 -18.72 -3.50 6.30
C PHE A 176 -17.54 -4.26 6.91
N GLU A 177 -17.36 -5.52 6.51
CA GLU A 177 -16.26 -6.36 6.98
C GLU A 177 -15.41 -6.83 5.80
N MET A 178 -14.10 -6.70 5.92
CA MET A 178 -13.16 -7.35 5.02
C MET A 178 -12.79 -8.72 5.55
N GLN A 179 -13.18 -9.72 4.79
CA GLN A 179 -12.91 -11.13 5.03
C GLN A 179 -11.58 -11.51 4.39
N GLY A 180 -10.83 -12.35 5.09
CA GLY A 180 -9.64 -12.96 4.52
C GLY A 180 -10.00 -14.02 3.47
N VAL A 181 -9.21 -14.08 2.41
CA VAL A 181 -9.45 -14.95 1.24
C VAL A 181 -8.56 -16.19 1.28
N THR A 182 -9.10 -17.32 0.84
CA THR A 182 -8.33 -18.56 0.67
C THR A 182 -7.40 -18.44 -0.54
N SER A 183 -6.13 -18.83 -0.36
CA SER A 183 -5.12 -18.83 -1.41
C SER A 183 -5.59 -19.69 -2.59
N LYS A 184 -5.35 -19.19 -3.81
CA LYS A 184 -5.71 -19.89 -5.03
C LYS A 184 -4.68 -21.00 -5.32
N ASP A 185 -3.42 -20.72 -5.02
CA ASP A 185 -2.32 -21.64 -5.27
C ASP A 185 -2.19 -22.70 -4.16
N TYR A 186 -2.67 -22.39 -2.96
CA TYR A 186 -2.64 -23.27 -1.79
C TYR A 186 -4.02 -23.29 -1.09
N PRO A 187 -4.97 -24.12 -1.54
CA PRO A 187 -6.36 -24.11 -1.06
C PRO A 187 -6.54 -24.34 0.45
N ASP A 188 -5.56 -24.95 1.11
CA ASP A 188 -5.56 -25.19 2.56
C ASP A 188 -5.11 -23.96 3.36
N ILE A 189 -4.60 -22.93 2.69
CA ILE A 189 -4.12 -21.69 3.30
C ILE A 189 -5.19 -20.61 3.16
N LYS A 190 -5.68 -20.13 4.30
CA LYS A 190 -6.54 -18.96 4.36
C LYS A 190 -5.77 -17.77 4.91
N CYS A 191 -5.85 -16.64 4.22
CA CYS A 191 -5.44 -15.36 4.78
C CYS A 191 -6.34 -15.04 5.98
N VAL A 192 -5.74 -14.82 7.15
CA VAL A 192 -6.45 -14.43 8.38
C VAL A 192 -6.09 -13.01 8.81
N GLY A 193 -5.17 -12.34 8.13
CA GLY A 193 -4.78 -10.95 8.40
C GLY A 193 -3.78 -10.48 7.34
N PHE A 194 -3.49 -9.20 7.26
CA PHE A 194 -2.43 -8.69 6.38
C PHE A 194 -2.01 -7.29 6.79
N ASP A 195 -0.72 -6.99 6.64
CA ASP A 195 -0.13 -5.68 6.91
C ASP A 195 1.18 -5.50 6.13
N PHE A 196 1.70 -4.28 6.13
CA PHE A 196 3.02 -3.99 5.62
C PHE A 196 4.09 -4.47 6.60
N CYS A 197 5.03 -5.26 6.09
CA CYS A 197 6.15 -5.80 6.84
C CYS A 197 7.46 -5.25 6.27
N LEU A 198 8.51 -5.30 7.10
CA LEU A 198 9.88 -5.30 6.61
C LEU A 198 10.11 -6.64 5.90
N SER A 199 10.34 -6.59 4.60
CA SER A 199 10.43 -7.76 3.73
C SER A 199 11.73 -7.73 2.93
N MET A 200 12.50 -8.80 3.04
CA MET A 200 13.66 -9.04 2.18
C MET A 200 13.77 -10.53 1.86
N GLY A 201 14.43 -10.87 0.76
CA GLY A 201 14.77 -12.25 0.42
C GLY A 201 14.44 -12.62 -1.01
N GLY A 202 14.73 -13.87 -1.34
CA GLY A 202 14.45 -14.51 -2.63
C GLY A 202 14.10 -15.98 -2.42
N GLN A 203 14.03 -16.74 -3.51
CA GLN A 203 13.71 -18.16 -3.45
C GLN A 203 14.71 -18.92 -2.53
N GLY A 204 14.22 -19.47 -1.41
CA GLY A 204 15.02 -20.26 -0.46
C GLY A 204 15.46 -19.55 0.82
N TRP A 205 15.34 -18.22 0.92
CA TRP A 205 15.53 -17.49 2.18
C TRP A 205 14.80 -16.15 2.16
N SER A 206 14.08 -15.84 3.24
CA SER A 206 13.46 -14.53 3.39
C SER A 206 13.37 -14.16 4.86
N LYS A 207 13.39 -12.86 5.14
CA LYS A 207 13.17 -12.31 6.47
C LYS A 207 12.03 -11.32 6.36
N ILE A 208 10.90 -11.68 6.98
CA ILE A 208 9.65 -10.93 6.92
C ILE A 208 9.12 -10.77 8.33
N PHE A 209 8.98 -9.53 8.78
CA PHE A 209 8.54 -9.23 10.15
C PHE A 209 8.06 -7.79 10.28
N ILE A 210 7.36 -7.50 11.38
CA ILE A 210 7.05 -6.14 11.80
C ILE A 210 7.97 -5.83 12.99
N ALA A 211 8.81 -4.82 12.84
CA ALA A 211 9.64 -4.34 13.94
C ALA A 211 8.85 -3.35 14.81
N PRO A 212 8.97 -3.37 16.15
CA PRO A 212 8.34 -2.38 17.03
C PRO A 212 8.67 -0.92 16.64
N GLU A 213 9.87 -0.69 16.11
CA GLU A 213 10.35 0.64 15.66
C GLU A 213 9.57 1.22 14.47
N VAL A 214 8.90 0.37 13.68
CA VAL A 214 8.11 0.78 12.51
C VAL A 214 6.60 0.77 12.77
N VAL A 215 6.19 0.27 13.94
CA VAL A 215 4.82 0.31 14.43
C VAL A 215 4.47 1.74 14.86
N ARG A 216 3.20 2.10 14.67
CA ARG A 216 2.63 3.34 15.19
C ARG A 216 2.80 3.39 16.72
N PRO A 217 3.34 4.48 17.30
CA PRO A 217 3.67 4.52 18.72
C PRO A 217 2.53 4.12 19.66
N GLU A 218 1.30 4.46 19.30
CA GLU A 218 0.08 4.16 20.05
C GLU A 218 -0.36 2.69 19.97
N LEU A 219 0.17 1.91 19.02
CA LEU A 219 -0.12 0.49 18.82
C LEU A 219 1.04 -0.43 19.25
N VAL A 220 2.14 0.13 19.73
CA VAL A 220 3.25 -0.68 20.26
C VAL A 220 2.81 -1.37 21.55
N ILE A 221 2.92 -2.70 21.59
CA ILE A 221 2.66 -3.50 22.78
C ILE A 221 3.87 -3.36 23.72
N LYS A 222 3.63 -3.13 25.01
CA LYS A 222 4.67 -2.99 26.03
C LYS A 222 4.52 -4.06 27.10
N ASN A 223 5.62 -4.71 27.44
CA ASN A 223 5.71 -5.63 28.57
C ASN A 223 7.02 -5.35 29.34
N GLY A 224 6.93 -4.61 30.44
CA GLY A 224 8.11 -4.10 31.14
C GLY A 224 8.96 -3.19 30.24
N ASP A 225 10.25 -3.52 30.11
CA ASP A 225 11.21 -2.81 29.25
C ASP A 225 11.19 -3.28 27.79
N GLU A 226 10.45 -4.35 27.49
CA GLU A 226 10.36 -4.91 26.15
C GLU A 226 9.18 -4.34 25.36
N THR A 227 9.39 -4.17 24.05
CA THR A 227 8.37 -3.69 23.12
C THR A 227 8.13 -4.69 22.01
N TYR A 228 6.88 -4.85 21.64
CA TYR A 228 6.41 -5.88 20.74
C TYR A 228 5.55 -5.27 19.63
N ALA A 229 5.61 -5.88 18.45
CA ALA A 229 4.80 -5.48 17.31
C ALA A 229 3.53 -6.35 17.23
N PRO A 230 2.34 -5.77 17.09
CA PRO A 230 1.13 -6.52 16.82
C PRO A 230 1.09 -6.98 15.35
N TYR A 231 0.57 -8.18 15.13
CA TYR A 231 0.13 -8.71 13.84
C TYR A 231 -1.39 -8.78 13.87
N ILE A 232 -2.06 -7.95 13.07
CA ILE A 232 -3.52 -7.80 13.11
C ILE A 232 -4.23 -8.95 12.40
N ILE A 233 -5.22 -9.54 13.07
CA ILE A 233 -5.99 -10.70 12.59
C ILE A 233 -7.44 -10.27 12.34
N GLY A 234 -7.90 -10.50 11.11
CA GLY A 234 -9.25 -10.22 10.67
C GLY A 234 -10.28 -11.27 11.14
N PRO A 235 -11.55 -11.14 10.72
CA PRO A 235 -12.07 -10.13 9.80
C PRO A 235 -11.85 -8.68 10.29
N PHE A 236 -11.74 -7.76 9.34
CA PHE A 236 -11.54 -6.33 9.62
C PHE A 236 -12.86 -5.59 9.49
N LYS A 237 -13.37 -5.06 10.60
CA LYS A 237 -14.62 -4.31 10.63
C LYS A 237 -14.38 -2.83 10.34
N PHE A 238 -15.05 -2.29 9.34
CA PHE A 238 -14.99 -0.89 8.93
C PHE A 238 -16.22 -0.16 9.48
N THR A 239 -15.99 0.84 10.31
CA THR A 239 -17.04 1.72 10.84
C THR A 239 -16.81 3.13 10.31
N ARG A 240 -17.85 3.74 9.75
CA ARG A 240 -17.73 5.07 9.13
C ARG A 240 -17.37 6.11 10.20
N LYS A 241 -16.36 6.93 9.98
CA LYS A 241 -16.09 8.07 10.86
C LYS A 241 -17.03 9.23 10.55
N SER A 242 -17.51 9.90 11.60
CA SER A 242 -18.13 11.22 11.47
C SER A 242 -17.09 12.18 10.92
N THR A 243 -17.33 12.68 9.70
CA THR A 243 -16.37 13.47 8.92
C THR A 243 -15.98 14.72 9.71
N THR A 244 -14.74 14.77 10.18
CA THR A 244 -14.22 15.88 11.00
C THR A 244 -13.04 16.59 10.34
N GLU A 245 -12.32 15.93 9.44
CA GLU A 245 -11.35 16.59 8.57
C GLU A 245 -12.03 17.14 7.32
N ALA A 246 -11.57 18.31 6.87
CA ALA A 246 -11.98 18.88 5.60
C ALA A 246 -11.86 17.81 4.49
N THR A 247 -12.78 17.85 3.54
CA THR A 247 -12.88 17.05 2.30
C THR A 247 -11.62 17.11 1.40
N THR A 248 -10.50 17.61 1.91
CA THR A 248 -9.24 17.77 1.24
C THR A 248 -8.57 16.41 1.09
N SER A 249 -8.18 16.07 -0.14
CA SER A 249 -7.42 14.86 -0.41
C SER A 249 -6.06 14.90 0.30
N ARG A 250 -5.74 13.80 0.99
CA ARG A 250 -4.44 13.52 1.59
C ARG A 250 -3.37 13.40 0.52
N THR A 251 -3.70 12.79 -0.62
CA THR A 251 -2.80 12.74 -1.79
C THR A 251 -2.41 14.16 -2.25
N ILE A 252 -3.39 15.06 -2.42
CA ILE A 252 -3.13 16.46 -2.81
C ILE A 252 -2.28 17.16 -1.74
N SER A 253 -2.58 16.95 -0.47
CA SER A 253 -1.86 17.58 0.65
C SER A 253 -0.39 17.12 0.72
N LEU A 254 -0.12 15.84 0.48
CA LEU A 254 1.24 15.30 0.43
C LEU A 254 2.01 15.84 -0.78
N ASN A 255 1.38 15.87 -1.96
CA ASN A 255 1.99 16.44 -3.17
C ASN A 255 2.34 17.92 -2.97
N LYS A 256 1.46 18.70 -2.34
CA LYS A 256 1.72 20.10 -2.01
C LYS A 256 2.92 20.27 -1.08
N LYS A 257 3.03 19.43 -0.04
CA LYS A 257 4.18 19.44 0.88
C LYS A 257 5.51 19.10 0.18
N LEU A 258 5.50 18.20 -0.80
CA LEU A 258 6.69 17.89 -1.60
C LEU A 258 7.12 19.10 -2.44
N LEU A 259 6.15 19.76 -3.09
CA LEU A 259 6.40 20.99 -3.86
C LEU A 259 6.96 22.11 -2.97
N GLU A 260 6.39 22.33 -1.78
CA GLU A 260 6.87 23.33 -0.81
C GLU A 260 8.32 23.06 -0.35
N ARG A 261 8.78 21.81 -0.40
CA ARG A 261 10.15 21.39 -0.06
C ARG A 261 11.12 21.42 -1.24
N ASN A 262 10.68 21.84 -2.44
CA ASN A 262 11.43 21.73 -3.69
C ASN A 262 11.88 20.28 -4.01
N GLU A 263 11.12 19.29 -3.52
CA GLU A 263 11.35 17.88 -3.83
C GLU A 263 10.42 17.48 -4.98
N CYS A 264 10.97 17.12 -6.13
CA CYS A 264 10.18 16.56 -7.22
C CYS A 264 9.86 15.09 -6.93
N LEU A 265 8.62 14.66 -7.23
CA LEU A 265 8.34 13.23 -7.35
C LEU A 265 9.26 12.66 -8.44
N PRO A 266 10.13 11.68 -8.15
CA PRO A 266 10.95 11.08 -9.18
C PRO A 266 10.04 10.35 -10.17
N VAL A 267 9.84 10.92 -11.36
CA VAL A 267 9.18 10.23 -12.45
C VAL A 267 10.18 9.24 -13.04
N LYS A 268 10.14 7.99 -12.57
CA LYS A 268 10.69 6.90 -13.36
C LYS A 268 9.76 6.71 -14.56
N LEU A 269 10.21 7.13 -15.73
CA LEU A 269 9.69 6.62 -17.00
C LEU A 269 9.85 5.10 -16.95
N MET A 270 8.75 4.40 -16.66
CA MET A 270 8.67 2.95 -16.84
C MET A 270 8.71 2.69 -18.35
N VAL A 271 9.88 2.82 -18.98
CA VAL A 271 10.14 2.17 -20.25
C VAL A 271 10.40 0.71 -19.92
N ASP A 272 9.37 0.01 -19.50
CA ASP A 272 9.51 -1.39 -19.17
C ASP A 272 8.45 -2.23 -19.85
N LYS A 273 8.82 -2.67 -21.05
CA LYS A 273 8.22 -3.85 -21.67
C LYS A 273 8.72 -5.14 -21.01
N LYS A 274 9.50 -5.09 -19.91
CA LYS A 274 10.13 -6.27 -19.25
C LYS A 274 10.15 -6.31 -17.71
N ALA A 275 10.01 -5.20 -16.97
CA ALA A 275 9.65 -5.23 -15.55
C ALA A 275 8.14 -5.42 -15.50
N ILE A 276 7.66 -6.65 -15.37
CA ILE A 276 7.39 -7.27 -14.07
C ILE A 276 7.66 -8.78 -14.09
N GLU A 277 8.22 -9.35 -15.17
CA GLU A 277 8.24 -10.82 -15.37
C GLU A 277 9.43 -11.57 -14.75
N SER A 278 10.47 -10.91 -14.23
CA SER A 278 11.76 -11.61 -14.00
C SER A 278 12.47 -11.43 -12.66
N GLU A 279 11.92 -10.69 -11.69
CA GLU A 279 12.43 -10.81 -10.32
C GLU A 279 11.57 -11.84 -9.56
N PRO A 280 12.12 -13.03 -9.23
CA PRO A 280 11.39 -14.00 -8.43
C PRO A 280 11.14 -13.40 -7.04
N VAL A 281 9.90 -13.00 -6.79
CA VAL A 281 9.45 -12.71 -5.42
C VAL A 281 9.43 -14.04 -4.67
N ALA A 282 10.00 -14.06 -3.47
CA ALA A 282 9.98 -15.24 -2.63
C ALA A 282 8.52 -15.62 -2.33
N SER A 283 8.09 -16.80 -2.77
CA SER A 283 6.82 -17.40 -2.36
C SER A 283 7.06 -18.38 -1.22
N GLY A 284 6.24 -18.31 -0.18
CA GLY A 284 6.38 -19.22 0.95
C GLY A 284 5.70 -18.80 2.24
N ILE A 285 5.69 -19.73 3.20
CA ILE A 285 5.20 -19.54 4.56
C ILE A 285 6.41 -19.30 5.48
N TYR A 286 6.33 -18.28 6.31
CA TYR A 286 7.39 -17.86 7.22
C TYR A 286 6.83 -17.73 8.63
N LYS A 287 7.45 -18.40 9.59
CA LYS A 287 7.01 -18.31 10.98
C LYS A 287 7.25 -16.90 11.51
N ILE A 288 6.21 -16.32 12.11
CA ILE A 288 6.41 -15.22 13.07
C ILE A 288 7.18 -15.87 14.24
N GLY A 289 8.28 -15.25 14.68
CA GLY A 289 9.38 -15.89 15.43
C GLY A 289 8.99 -16.80 16.60
N ARG A 290 9.92 -17.70 16.97
CA ARG A 290 9.88 -18.49 18.22
C ARG A 290 9.88 -17.60 19.45
#